data_AF-A0A7K2LSP6-F1
#
_entry.id   AF-A0A7K2LSP6-F1
#
_cell.length_a   1.000
_cell.length_b   1.000
_cell.length_c   1.000
_cell.angle_alpha   90.00
_cell.angle_beta   90.00
_cell.angle_gamma   90.00
#
_symmetry.space_group_name_H-M   'P 1'
#
loop_
_entity.id
_entity.type
_entity.pdbx_description
1 polymer ?
#
loop_
_entity_poly.entity_id
_entity_poly.type
_entity_poly.pdbx_seq_one_letter_code
_entity_poly.pdbx_strand_id
1 'polypeptide(L)'
;MPRTITTAAPDRLTAVLADILGTDWTLPTVPEWPAVFTSEAADRDLTCYPDWKNGRIIFELSPAGAASGDFDRRLFAKYTPDLTGHDHIHAWLADGDLAAVADALAVILEWLIEQPLPERVPLADPLQTERERLAEQARELVANASYFAAGLIWSQPVGDDAQRLATLARDLAHTATRVDELRGHKNPRR
;
A
#
# COMPACT_ATOMS: atom_id res chain seq x y z
N MET A 1 -31.82 19.22 7.87
CA MET A 1 -32.50 17.93 8.09
C MET A 1 -31.42 16.90 8.36
N PRO A 2 -31.25 16.43 9.61
CA PRO A 2 -30.29 15.38 9.91
C PRO A 2 -30.83 14.07 9.33
N ARG A 3 -30.07 13.45 8.43
CA ARG A 3 -30.40 12.14 7.88
C ARG A 3 -30.25 11.12 9.01
N THR A 4 -31.37 10.59 9.48
CA THR A 4 -31.40 9.42 10.35
C THR A 4 -30.88 8.24 9.51
N ILE A 5 -29.58 7.96 9.63
CA ILE A 5 -29.01 6.71 9.14
C ILE A 5 -29.65 5.64 10.03
N THR A 6 -30.63 4.94 9.49
CA THR A 6 -31.25 3.79 10.13
C THR A 6 -30.16 2.76 10.40
N THR A 7 -29.85 2.53 11.68
CA THR A 7 -28.91 1.51 12.19
C THR A 7 -29.18 0.11 11.61
N ALA A 8 -30.38 -0.14 11.08
CA ALA A 8 -30.76 -1.37 10.40
C ALA A 8 -29.92 -1.72 9.15
N ALA A 9 -29.37 -0.75 8.40
CA ALA A 9 -28.69 -1.05 7.13
C ALA A 9 -27.32 -1.76 7.33
N PRO A 10 -26.41 -1.27 8.19
CA PRO A 10 -25.22 -2.02 8.59
C PRO A 10 -25.53 -3.40 9.16
N ASP A 11 -26.55 -3.50 10.03
CA ASP A 11 -26.98 -4.75 10.65
C ASP A 11 -27.38 -5.80 9.60
N ARG A 12 -28.21 -5.41 8.64
CA ARG A 12 -28.72 -6.31 7.59
C ARG A 12 -27.59 -6.86 6.70
N LEU A 13 -26.67 -5.99 6.26
CA LEU A 13 -25.54 -6.47 5.46
C LEU A 13 -24.58 -7.32 6.29
N THR A 14 -24.34 -6.93 7.54
CA THR A 14 -23.46 -7.69 8.45
C THR A 14 -23.98 -9.10 8.67
N ALA A 15 -25.30 -9.28 8.84
CA ALA A 15 -25.91 -10.60 8.98
C ALA A 15 -25.73 -11.48 7.73
N VAL A 16 -25.93 -10.93 6.53
CA VAL A 16 -25.73 -11.68 5.28
C VAL A 16 -24.26 -12.07 5.09
N LEU A 17 -23.33 -11.16 5.38
CA LEU A 17 -21.90 -11.45 5.31
C LEU A 17 -21.48 -12.46 6.37
N ALA A 18 -22.06 -12.43 7.57
CA ALA A 18 -21.83 -13.43 8.62
C ALA A 18 -22.20 -14.84 8.14
N ASP A 19 -23.37 -14.99 7.52
CA ASP A 19 -23.84 -16.27 6.99
C ASP A 19 -22.93 -16.80 5.87
N ILE A 20 -22.40 -15.90 5.03
CA ILE A 20 -21.46 -16.25 3.95
C ILE A 20 -20.08 -16.65 4.50
N LEU A 21 -19.54 -15.88 5.42
CA LEU A 21 -18.19 -16.07 5.96
C LEU A 21 -18.11 -17.25 6.94
N GLY A 22 -19.23 -17.61 7.56
CA GLY A 22 -19.31 -18.67 8.55
C GLY A 22 -18.62 -18.33 9.87
N THR A 23 -18.25 -19.36 10.63
CA THR A 23 -17.75 -19.23 12.01
C THR A 23 -16.27 -18.89 12.12
N ASP A 24 -15.54 -18.90 11.01
CA ASP A 24 -14.09 -18.65 10.97
C ASP A 24 -13.75 -17.15 11.05
N TRP A 25 -14.78 -16.30 11.00
CA TRP A 25 -14.70 -14.86 11.07
C TRP A 25 -15.45 -14.32 12.28
N THR A 26 -14.75 -13.50 13.07
CA THR A 26 -15.34 -12.77 14.19
C THR A 26 -16.13 -11.59 13.66
N LEU A 27 -17.34 -11.43 14.19
CA LEU A 27 -18.28 -10.38 13.78
C LEU A 27 -17.87 -8.99 14.32
N PRO A 28 -18.22 -7.91 13.61
CA PRO A 28 -18.09 -6.56 14.13
C PRO A 28 -18.81 -6.43 15.48
N THR A 29 -18.16 -5.81 16.47
CA THR A 29 -18.75 -5.57 17.80
C THR A 29 -19.80 -4.47 17.79
N VAL A 30 -19.71 -3.56 16.81
CA VAL A 30 -20.68 -2.48 16.58
C VAL A 30 -21.10 -2.52 15.11
N PRO A 31 -22.40 -2.54 14.81
CA PRO A 31 -22.91 -2.50 13.44
C PRO A 31 -22.89 -1.05 12.92
N GLU A 32 -21.69 -0.54 12.69
CA GLU A 32 -21.46 0.75 12.07
C GLU A 32 -20.58 0.61 10.82
N TRP A 33 -20.56 1.65 10.00
CA TRP A 33 -19.64 1.70 8.87
C TRP A 33 -18.30 2.30 9.32
N PRO A 34 -17.15 1.72 8.94
CA PRO A 34 -17.00 0.44 8.24
C PRO A 34 -17.22 -0.77 9.18
N ALA A 35 -17.82 -1.83 8.65
CA ALA A 35 -17.98 -3.09 9.38
C ALA A 35 -16.72 -3.94 9.20
N VAL A 36 -16.10 -4.38 10.29
CA VAL A 36 -14.83 -5.14 10.26
C VAL A 36 -15.05 -6.55 10.79
N PHE A 37 -14.75 -7.55 9.97
CA PHE A 37 -14.72 -8.96 10.33
C PHE A 37 -13.27 -9.40 10.47
N THR A 38 -12.95 -10.18 11.51
CA THR A 38 -11.57 -10.60 11.77
C THR A 38 -11.45 -12.12 11.78
N SER A 39 -10.53 -12.67 10.98
CA SER A 39 -10.16 -14.09 11.02
C SER A 39 -8.81 -14.24 11.72
N GLU A 40 -8.84 -14.70 12.97
CA GLU A 40 -7.63 -14.96 13.75
C GLU A 40 -6.79 -16.09 13.14
N ALA A 41 -7.45 -17.12 12.59
CA ALA A 41 -6.78 -18.26 11.99
C ALA A 41 -5.99 -17.89 10.71
N ALA A 42 -6.52 -16.95 9.93
CA ALA A 42 -5.89 -16.48 8.70
C ALA A 42 -5.00 -15.24 8.90
N ASP A 43 -5.03 -14.61 10.08
CA ASP A 43 -4.40 -13.32 10.38
C ASP A 43 -4.87 -12.19 9.43
N ARG A 44 -6.19 -12.08 9.24
CA ARG A 44 -6.80 -11.13 8.28
C ARG A 44 -7.97 -10.35 8.87
N ASP A 45 -8.11 -9.11 8.40
CA ASP A 45 -9.30 -8.29 8.57
C ASP A 45 -10.00 -8.10 7.21
N LEU A 46 -11.33 -8.27 7.21
CA LEU A 46 -12.21 -7.96 6.09
C LEU A 46 -13.07 -6.76 6.49
N THR A 47 -12.79 -5.62 5.88
CA THR A 47 -13.49 -4.37 6.08
C THR A 47 -14.51 -4.16 4.97
N CYS A 48 -15.77 -3.92 5.33
CA CYS A 48 -16.87 -3.68 4.41
C CYS A 48 -17.45 -2.29 4.63
N TYR A 49 -17.62 -1.53 3.54
CA TYR A 49 -18.31 -0.26 3.59
C TYR A 49 -18.92 0.14 2.24
N PRO A 50 -20.02 0.89 2.25
CA PRO A 50 -20.61 1.47 1.05
C PRO A 50 -19.83 2.69 0.54
N ASP A 51 -19.53 2.68 -0.75
CA ASP A 51 -19.10 3.84 -1.52
C ASP A 51 -20.34 4.58 -2.03
N TRP A 52 -20.83 5.50 -1.20
CA TRP A 52 -22.05 6.29 -1.43
C TRP A 52 -22.05 7.04 -2.76
N LYS A 53 -20.86 7.49 -3.20
CA LYS A 53 -20.70 8.32 -4.39
C LYS A 53 -20.89 7.49 -5.66
N ASN A 54 -20.41 6.25 -5.65
CA ASN A 54 -20.43 5.37 -6.82
C ASN A 54 -21.50 4.27 -6.73
N GLY A 55 -22.32 4.27 -5.67
CA GLY A 55 -23.45 3.35 -5.53
C GLY A 55 -23.04 1.88 -5.42
N ARG A 56 -21.92 1.59 -4.75
CA ARG A 56 -21.35 0.23 -4.64
C ARG A 56 -20.91 -0.10 -3.22
N ILE A 57 -20.76 -1.38 -2.92
CA ILE A 57 -20.14 -1.88 -1.68
C ILE A 57 -18.66 -2.14 -1.97
N ILE A 58 -17.80 -1.77 -1.04
CA ILE A 58 -16.36 -2.04 -1.07
C ILE A 58 -16.06 -3.10 -0.01
N PHE A 59 -15.29 -4.10 -0.42
CA PHE A 59 -14.68 -5.08 0.46
C PHE A 59 -13.17 -4.88 0.40
N GLU A 60 -12.56 -4.70 1.55
CA GLU A 60 -11.13 -4.51 1.72
C GLU A 60 -10.61 -5.64 2.61
N LEU A 61 -9.69 -6.44 2.07
CA LEU A 61 -9.02 -7.48 2.82
C LEU A 61 -7.60 -7.02 3.16
N SER A 62 -7.23 -7.07 4.43
CA SER A 62 -5.92 -6.66 4.92
C SER A 62 -5.36 -7.67 5.92
N PRO A 63 -4.05 -7.64 6.20
CA PRO A 63 -3.51 -8.31 7.38
C PRO A 63 -4.24 -7.81 8.64
N ALA A 64 -4.40 -8.67 9.64
CA ALA A 64 -5.06 -8.26 10.88
C ALA A 64 -4.26 -7.13 11.57
N GLY A 65 -4.97 -6.09 12.01
CA GLY A 65 -4.35 -4.94 12.69
C GLY A 65 -3.44 -4.09 11.78
N ALA A 66 -3.58 -4.19 10.46
CA ALA A 66 -2.83 -3.41 9.49
C ALA A 66 -2.90 -1.90 9.77
N ALA A 67 -1.75 -1.22 9.71
CA ALA A 67 -1.68 0.22 9.92
C ALA A 67 -2.26 0.96 8.70
N SER A 68 -2.60 2.24 8.87
CA SER A 68 -3.05 3.11 7.76
C SER A 68 -2.04 3.21 6.61
N GLY A 69 -0.76 2.90 6.87
CA GLY A 69 0.32 2.88 5.90
C GLY A 69 0.47 1.58 5.09
N ASP A 70 -0.19 0.48 5.48
CA ASP A 70 -0.12 -0.82 4.79
C ASP A 70 -1.07 -0.90 3.57
N PHE A 71 -1.25 0.20 2.83
CA PHE A 71 -2.20 0.23 1.70
C PHE A 71 -1.82 -0.73 0.57
N ASP A 72 -0.52 -0.90 0.35
CA ASP A 72 0.07 -1.82 -0.63
C ASP A 72 -0.17 -3.30 -0.31
N ARG A 73 -0.56 -3.61 0.93
CA ARG A 73 -0.85 -4.97 1.41
C ARG A 73 -2.33 -5.31 1.44
N ARG A 74 -3.18 -4.46 0.84
CA ARG A 74 -4.63 -4.61 0.84
C ARG A 74 -5.12 -5.11 -0.51
N LEU A 75 -6.12 -5.99 -0.47
CA LEU A 75 -6.88 -6.40 -1.65
C LEU A 75 -8.27 -5.79 -1.59
N PHE A 76 -8.82 -5.47 -2.75
CA PHE A 76 -10.12 -4.82 -2.86
C PHE A 76 -11.03 -5.56 -3.80
N ALA A 77 -12.26 -5.80 -3.38
CA ALA A 77 -13.35 -6.19 -4.25
C ALA A 77 -14.50 -5.19 -4.14
N LYS A 78 -15.37 -5.18 -5.16
CA LYS A 78 -16.46 -4.22 -5.26
C LYS A 78 -17.70 -4.92 -5.77
N TYR A 79 -18.84 -4.60 -5.18
CA TYR A 79 -20.14 -5.06 -5.65
C TYR A 79 -21.03 -3.87 -5.99
N THR A 80 -21.53 -3.82 -7.23
CA THR A 80 -22.49 -2.79 -7.65
C THR A 80 -23.87 -3.43 -7.74
N PRO A 81 -24.79 -3.14 -6.79
CA PRO A 81 -26.15 -3.64 -6.86
C PRO A 81 -26.93 -3.00 -8.01
N ASP A 82 -27.97 -3.70 -8.46
CA ASP A 82 -29.02 -3.07 -9.27
C ASP A 82 -29.83 -2.14 -8.37
N LEU A 83 -29.80 -0.85 -8.71
CA LEU A 83 -30.51 0.20 -7.97
C LEU A 83 -31.91 0.46 -8.54
N THR A 84 -32.40 -0.35 -9.48
CA THR A 84 -33.76 -0.21 -10.02
C THR A 84 -34.79 -0.19 -8.87
N GLY A 85 -35.56 0.90 -8.78
CA GLY A 85 -36.52 1.12 -7.70
C GLY A 85 -35.97 1.80 -6.45
N HIS A 86 -34.68 2.18 -6.43
CA HIS A 86 -34.03 2.88 -5.32
C HIS A 86 -33.24 4.10 -5.81
N ASP A 87 -33.37 5.23 -5.11
CA ASP A 87 -32.69 6.48 -5.50
C ASP A 87 -31.17 6.42 -5.34
N HIS A 88 -30.69 5.65 -4.35
CA HIS A 88 -29.27 5.52 -4.03
C HIS A 88 -28.99 4.27 -3.19
N ILE A 89 -27.72 3.88 -3.09
CA ILE A 89 -27.29 2.70 -2.33
C ILE A 89 -27.73 2.72 -0.84
N HIS A 90 -27.89 3.89 -0.20
CA HIS A 90 -28.41 3.94 1.17
C HIS A 90 -29.86 3.45 1.28
N ALA A 91 -30.69 3.66 0.25
CA ALA A 91 -32.08 3.19 0.23
C ALA A 91 -32.12 1.70 -0.11
N TRP A 92 -31.26 1.27 -1.04
CA TRP A 92 -31.10 -0.14 -1.36
C TRP A 92 -30.56 -0.96 -0.18
N LEU A 93 -29.60 -0.47 0.59
CA LEU A 93 -29.13 -1.15 1.82
C LEU A 93 -30.19 -1.15 2.92
N ALA A 94 -31.07 -0.15 2.95
CA ALA A 94 -32.15 -0.07 3.93
C ALA A 94 -33.26 -1.07 3.63
N ASP A 95 -33.70 -1.18 2.37
CA ASP A 95 -34.95 -1.89 2.00
C ASP A 95 -34.79 -2.93 0.88
N GLY A 96 -33.65 -2.98 0.20
CA GLY A 96 -33.39 -3.91 -0.90
C GLY A 96 -33.27 -5.37 -0.44
N ASP A 97 -33.42 -6.29 -1.39
CA ASP A 97 -33.34 -7.74 -1.13
C ASP A 97 -31.88 -8.21 -1.11
N LEU A 98 -31.30 -8.26 0.09
CA LEU A 98 -29.93 -8.75 0.27
C LEU A 98 -29.81 -10.27 0.09
N ALA A 99 -30.89 -11.03 0.26
CA ALA A 99 -30.88 -12.47 0.05
C ALA A 99 -30.73 -12.81 -1.44
N ALA A 100 -31.37 -12.02 -2.31
CA ALA A 100 -31.25 -12.17 -3.76
C ALA A 100 -29.82 -11.96 -4.29
N VAL A 101 -28.96 -11.27 -3.53
CA VAL A 101 -27.57 -10.99 -3.93
C VAL A 101 -26.54 -11.77 -3.12
N ALA A 102 -26.98 -12.60 -2.16
CA ALA A 102 -26.10 -13.34 -1.26
C ALA A 102 -25.11 -14.24 -2.02
N ASP A 103 -25.57 -14.96 -3.05
CA ASP A 103 -24.70 -15.81 -3.88
C ASP A 103 -23.62 -15.00 -4.62
N ALA A 104 -23.99 -13.82 -5.14
CA ALA A 104 -23.03 -12.94 -5.82
C ALA A 104 -21.99 -12.38 -4.84
N LEU A 105 -22.41 -12.03 -3.63
CA LEU A 105 -21.49 -11.60 -2.57
C LEU A 105 -20.58 -12.75 -2.13
N ALA A 106 -21.10 -13.98 -2.02
CA ALA A 106 -20.33 -15.16 -1.66
C ALA A 106 -19.20 -15.41 -2.65
N VAL A 107 -19.48 -15.39 -3.96
CA VAL A 107 -18.44 -15.55 -5.00
C VAL A 107 -17.37 -14.46 -4.92
N ILE A 108 -17.77 -13.21 -4.65
CA ILE A 108 -16.82 -12.09 -4.51
C ILE A 108 -15.93 -12.28 -3.28
N LEU A 109 -16.50 -12.66 -2.15
CA LEU A 109 -15.78 -12.86 -0.90
C LEU A 109 -14.86 -14.07 -0.96
N GLU A 110 -15.33 -15.19 -1.51
CA GLU A 110 -14.53 -16.39 -1.73
C GLU A 110 -13.29 -16.05 -2.57
N TRP A 111 -13.48 -15.42 -3.73
CA TRP A 111 -12.38 -14.98 -4.59
C TRP A 111 -11.40 -14.02 -3.87
N LEU A 112 -11.91 -13.10 -3.05
CA LEU A 112 -11.09 -12.13 -2.34
C LEU A 112 -10.27 -12.81 -1.23
N ILE A 113 -10.88 -13.72 -0.47
CA ILE A 113 -10.27 -14.41 0.67
C ILE A 113 -9.26 -15.46 0.22
N GLU A 114 -9.51 -16.16 -0.89
CA GLU A 114 -8.56 -17.14 -1.43
C GLU A 114 -7.28 -16.51 -1.96
N GLN A 115 -7.29 -15.21 -2.28
CA GLN A 115 -6.09 -14.56 -2.76
C GLN A 115 -5.03 -14.40 -1.65
N PRO A 116 -3.75 -14.65 -2.00
CA PRO A 116 -2.66 -14.29 -1.12
C PRO A 116 -2.58 -12.77 -0.98
N LEU A 117 -2.51 -12.28 0.25
CA LEU A 117 -2.23 -10.87 0.49
C LEU A 117 -0.83 -10.51 -0.04
N PRO A 118 -0.65 -9.32 -0.63
CA PRO A 118 0.68 -8.88 -1.05
C PRO A 118 1.68 -8.91 0.11
N GLU A 119 2.85 -9.48 -0.15
CA GLU A 119 3.92 -9.51 0.84
C GLU A 119 4.40 -8.10 1.17
N ARG A 120 4.85 -7.91 2.41
CA ARG A 120 5.47 -6.66 2.83
C ARG A 120 6.81 -6.52 2.10
N VAL A 121 6.82 -5.75 1.01
CA VAL A 121 8.06 -5.26 0.43
C VAL A 121 8.53 -4.15 1.36
N PRO A 122 9.67 -4.28 2.07
CA PRO A 122 10.20 -3.15 2.80
C PRO A 122 10.39 -2.02 1.80
N LEU A 123 9.65 -0.91 1.98
CA LEU A 123 9.94 0.32 1.26
C LEU A 123 11.43 0.59 1.50
N ALA A 124 12.25 0.46 0.45
CA ALA A 124 13.67 0.72 0.56
C ALA A 124 13.81 2.13 1.14
N ASP A 125 14.44 2.25 2.32
CA ASP A 125 14.67 3.55 2.93
C ASP A 125 15.52 4.36 1.93
N PRO A 126 14.95 5.41 1.30
CA PRO A 126 15.64 6.14 0.26
C PRO A 126 16.94 6.74 0.79
N LEU A 127 17.01 7.05 2.10
CA LEU A 127 18.22 7.51 2.74
C LEU A 127 19.27 6.39 2.85
N GLN A 128 18.87 5.18 3.20
CA GLN A 128 19.76 4.02 3.27
C GLN A 128 20.33 3.69 1.88
N THR A 129 19.47 3.63 0.86
CA THR A 129 19.89 3.37 -0.53
C THR A 129 20.90 4.39 -1.03
N GLU A 130 20.65 5.69 -0.83
CA GLU A 130 21.58 6.74 -1.27
C GLU A 130 22.89 6.74 -0.47
N ARG A 131 22.88 6.33 0.82
CA ARG A 131 24.11 6.17 1.62
C ARG A 131 24.97 5.00 1.14
N GLU A 132 24.35 3.88 0.79
CA GLU A 132 25.05 2.72 0.23
C GLU A 132 25.69 3.07 -1.11
N ARG A 133 24.95 3.77 -1.98
CA ARG A 133 25.47 4.29 -3.26
C ARG A 133 26.65 5.25 -3.06
N LEU A 134 26.55 6.17 -2.09
CA LEU A 134 27.63 7.11 -1.75
C LEU A 134 28.88 6.35 -1.28
N ALA A 135 28.71 5.33 -0.44
CA ALA A 135 29.82 4.51 0.07
C ALA A 135 30.52 3.74 -1.06
N GLU A 136 29.76 3.18 -2.01
CA GLU A 136 30.34 2.49 -3.15
C GLU A 136 31.11 3.45 -4.08
N GLN A 137 30.50 4.58 -4.44
CA GLN A 137 31.16 5.59 -5.26
C GLN A 137 32.45 6.12 -4.60
N ALA A 138 32.47 6.25 -3.26
CA ALA A 138 33.67 6.66 -2.54
C ALA A 138 34.78 5.59 -2.60
N ARG A 139 34.42 4.31 -2.50
CA ARG A 139 35.37 3.18 -2.68
C ARG A 139 35.94 3.17 -4.10
N GLU A 140 35.08 3.31 -5.11
CA GLU A 140 35.51 3.38 -6.51
C GLU A 140 36.44 4.58 -6.76
N LEU A 141 36.14 5.76 -6.18
CA LEU A 141 36.99 6.94 -6.32
C LEU A 141 38.40 6.69 -5.78
N VAL A 142 38.53 6.08 -4.59
CA VAL A 142 39.83 5.76 -3.98
C VAL A 142 40.63 4.76 -4.83
N ALA A 143 39.96 3.72 -5.34
CA ALA A 143 40.59 2.73 -6.20
C ALA A 143 41.10 3.36 -7.51
N ASN A 144 40.26 4.13 -8.21
CA ASN A 144 40.63 4.79 -9.45
C ASN A 144 41.72 5.86 -9.24
N ALA A 145 41.74 6.54 -8.08
CA ALA A 145 42.77 7.52 -7.76
C ALA A 145 44.14 6.84 -7.57
N SER A 146 44.13 5.64 -7.01
CA SER A 146 45.32 4.81 -6.85
C SER A 146 45.87 4.34 -8.21
N TYR A 147 45.00 3.92 -9.13
CA TYR A 147 45.40 3.56 -10.51
C TYR A 147 45.97 4.74 -11.29
N PHE A 148 45.30 5.90 -11.22
CA PHE A 148 45.78 7.14 -11.83
C PHE A 148 47.17 7.55 -11.31
N ALA A 149 47.37 7.51 -9.99
CA ALA A 149 48.65 7.84 -9.37
C ALA A 149 49.76 6.85 -9.79
N ALA A 150 49.46 5.55 -9.82
CA ALA A 150 50.39 4.55 -10.32
C ALA A 150 50.75 4.80 -11.79
N GLY A 151 49.77 5.12 -12.63
CA GLY A 151 49.99 5.46 -14.04
C GLY A 151 50.94 6.66 -14.20
N LEU A 152 50.78 7.71 -13.40
CA LEU A 152 51.70 8.86 -13.39
C LEU A 152 53.13 8.48 -12.97
N ILE A 153 53.27 7.69 -11.90
CA ILE A 153 54.59 7.23 -11.40
C ILE A 153 55.33 6.42 -12.48
N TRP A 154 54.61 5.55 -13.19
CA TRP A 154 55.17 4.68 -14.21
C TRP A 154 55.11 5.26 -15.64
N SER A 155 54.82 6.57 -15.77
CA SER A 155 54.74 7.30 -17.03
C SER A 155 53.81 6.66 -18.09
N GLN A 156 52.72 6.05 -17.64
CA GLN A 156 51.66 5.53 -18.50
C GLN A 156 50.71 6.64 -18.96
N PRO A 157 50.03 6.49 -20.10
CA PRO A 157 48.94 7.39 -20.48
C PRO A 157 47.77 7.26 -19.49
N VAL A 158 47.39 8.35 -18.83
CA VAL A 158 46.37 8.39 -17.75
C VAL A 158 45.13 9.22 -18.10
N GLY A 159 44.95 9.58 -19.37
CA GLY A 159 43.86 10.47 -19.81
C GLY A 159 42.47 9.92 -19.47
N ASP A 160 42.25 8.63 -19.73
CA ASP A 160 40.96 7.97 -19.46
C ASP A 160 40.71 7.83 -17.96
N ASP A 161 41.74 7.52 -17.17
CA ASP A 161 41.65 7.43 -15.71
C ASP A 161 41.32 8.80 -15.09
N ALA A 162 41.93 9.88 -15.58
CA ALA A 162 41.63 11.25 -15.14
C ALA A 162 40.17 11.62 -15.41
N GLN A 163 39.66 11.28 -16.60
CA GLN A 163 38.27 11.55 -16.98
C GLN A 163 37.29 10.71 -16.15
N ARG A 164 37.63 9.46 -15.87
CA ARG A 164 36.83 8.58 -15.01
C ARG A 164 36.77 9.11 -13.57
N LEU A 165 37.89 9.60 -13.04
CA LEU A 165 37.94 10.26 -11.72
C LEU A 165 37.08 11.52 -11.65
N ALA A 166 37.14 12.37 -12.67
CA ALA A 166 36.32 13.58 -12.73
C ALA A 166 34.81 13.27 -12.77
N THR A 167 34.43 12.17 -13.42
CA THR A 167 33.04 11.71 -13.51
C THR A 167 32.57 11.14 -12.18
N LEU A 168 33.35 10.23 -11.57
CA LEU A 168 33.04 9.65 -10.25
C LEU A 168 32.93 10.72 -9.15
N ALA A 169 33.84 11.71 -9.14
CA ALA A 169 33.80 12.80 -8.17
C ALA A 169 32.54 13.66 -8.31
N ARG A 170 32.07 13.89 -9.54
CA ARG A 170 30.83 14.63 -9.80
C ARG A 170 29.61 13.86 -9.32
N ASP A 171 29.54 12.58 -9.65
CA ASP A 171 28.41 11.73 -9.26
C ASP A 171 28.34 11.57 -7.73
N LEU A 172 29.49 11.42 -7.07
CA LEU A 172 29.60 11.38 -5.61
C LEU A 172 29.04 12.66 -4.95
N ALA A 173 29.38 13.83 -5.49
CA ALA A 173 28.88 15.12 -4.97
C ALA A 173 27.36 15.27 -5.14
N HIS A 174 26.81 14.76 -6.25
CA HIS A 174 25.38 14.74 -6.48
C HIS A 174 24.65 13.83 -5.49
N THR A 175 25.15 12.60 -5.30
CA THR A 175 24.61 11.64 -4.32
C THR A 175 24.69 12.19 -2.90
N ALA A 176 25.81 12.84 -2.51
CA ALA A 176 25.96 13.46 -1.20
C ALA A 176 24.91 14.56 -0.95
N THR A 177 24.67 15.40 -1.97
CA THR A 177 23.63 16.43 -1.91
C THR A 177 22.24 15.82 -1.67
N ARG A 178 21.93 14.73 -2.38
CA ARG A 178 20.65 14.01 -2.22
C ARG A 178 20.51 13.39 -0.83
N VAL A 179 21.58 12.83 -0.26
CA VAL A 179 21.60 12.32 1.12
C VAL A 179 21.31 13.45 2.11
N ASP A 180 21.90 14.62 1.94
CA ASP A 180 21.67 15.78 2.81
C ASP A 180 20.24 16.32 2.69
N GLU A 181 19.68 16.37 1.48
CA GLU A 181 18.28 16.71 1.24
C GLU A 181 17.34 15.72 1.94
N LEU A 182 17.60 14.41 1.83
CA LEU A 182 16.83 13.36 2.51
C LEU A 182 16.94 13.43 4.04
N ARG A 183 18.04 13.97 4.58
CA ARG A 183 18.20 14.25 6.01
C ARG A 183 17.51 15.53 6.48
N GLY A 184 16.96 16.32 5.55
CA GLY A 184 16.33 17.60 5.84
C GLY A 184 17.32 18.78 6.00
N HIS A 185 18.59 18.58 5.63
CA HIS A 185 19.54 19.68 5.55
C HIS A 185 19.25 20.46 4.26
N LYS A 186 18.63 21.65 4.38
CA LYS A 186 18.43 22.54 3.22
C LYS A 186 19.80 22.90 2.64
N ASN A 187 19.97 22.66 1.35
CA ASN A 187 21.14 23.06 0.59
C ASN A 187 21.29 24.60 0.69
N PRO A 188 22.35 25.15 1.29
CA PRO A 188 22.48 26.60 1.53
C PRO A 188 22.75 27.43 0.26
N ARG A 189 22.53 26.87 -0.94
CA ARG A 189 22.79 27.53 -2.24
C ARG A 189 21.58 27.55 -3.20
N ARG A 190 20.36 27.49 -2.68
CA ARG A 190 19.16 27.89 -3.44
C ARG A 190 18.31 28.86 -2.64
#